data_AF-A0A0Q6B9U0-F1
#
_entry.id   AF-A0A0Q6B9U0-F1
#
_cell.length_a   1.000
_cell.length_b   1.000
_cell.length_c   1.000
_cell.angle_alpha   90.00
_cell.angle_beta   90.00
_cell.angle_gamma   90.00
#
_symmetry.space_group_name_H-M   'P 1'
#
loop_
_entity.id
_entity.type
_entity.pdbx_description
1 polymer ?
#
loop_
_entity_poly.entity_id
_entity_poly.type
_entity_poly.pdbx_seq_one_letter_code
_entity_poly.pdbx_strand_id
1 'polypeptide(L)' 'MSFENKSTDELLRIAKAGLGFTLIATGKTAEDIDQLANAAAESGAKITFVYKPISKKTHDQQPDLIASSV' A
#
# COMPACT_ATOMS: atom_id res chain seq x y z
N MET A 1 -13.73 -1.31 -7.44
CA MET A 1 -13.89 -1.42 -5.97
C MET A 1 -12.50 -1.31 -5.36
N SER A 2 -12.25 -0.32 -4.49
CA SER A 2 -10.95 -0.16 -3.83
C SER A 2 -10.90 -0.96 -2.53
N PHE A 3 -9.87 -1.80 -2.39
CA PHE A 3 -9.61 -2.62 -1.20
C PHE A 3 -8.64 -1.92 -0.22
N GLU A 4 -8.27 -0.66 -0.51
CA GLU A 4 -7.26 0.15 0.18
C GLU A 4 -7.57 0.36 1.68
N ASN A 5 -8.85 0.35 2.07
CA ASN A 5 -9.28 0.58 3.46
C ASN A 5 -9.67 -0.71 4.21
N LYS A 6 -9.45 -1.89 3.62
CA LYS A 6 -9.80 -3.17 4.26
C LYS A 6 -8.66 -3.66 5.14
N SER A 7 -9.04 -4.22 6.29
CA SER A 7 -8.10 -4.91 7.18
C SER A 7 -7.51 -6.14 6.49
N THR A 8 -6.30 -6.55 6.87
CA THR A 8 -5.67 -7.76 6.31
C THR A 8 -6.57 -8.99 6.47
N ASP A 9 -7.29 -9.11 7.60
CA ASP A 9 -8.24 -10.18 7.86
C ASP A 9 -9.38 -10.26 6.83
N GLU A 10 -9.92 -9.10 6.42
CA GLU A 10 -10.96 -9.05 5.38
C GLU A 10 -10.39 -9.44 4.02
N LEU A 11 -9.19 -8.95 3.70
CA LEU A 11 -8.50 -9.26 2.44
C LEU A 11 -8.21 -10.76 2.34
N LEU A 12 -7.83 -11.40 3.45
CA LEU A 12 -7.65 -12.85 3.53
C LEU A 12 -8.94 -13.61 3.29
N ARG A 13 -10.07 -13.17 3.86
CA ARG A 13 -11.37 -13.81 3.59
C ARG A 13 -11.76 -13.71 2.12
N ILE A 14 -11.53 -12.55 1.50
CA ILE A 14 -11.79 -12.33 0.08
C ILE A 14 -10.89 -13.25 -0.77
N ALA A 15 -9.59 -13.31 -0.47
CA ALA A 15 -8.64 -14.18 -1.15
C ALA A 15 -9.05 -15.66 -1.01
N LYS A 16 -9.39 -16.12 0.19
CA LYS A 16 -9.84 -17.49 0.47
C LYS A 16 -11.15 -17.84 -0.23
N ALA A 17 -12.02 -16.85 -0.47
CA ALA A 17 -13.24 -17.04 -1.27
C ALA A 17 -12.97 -17.19 -2.78
N GLY A 18 -11.70 -17.16 -3.22
CA GLY A 18 -11.31 -17.28 -4.63
C GLY A 18 -11.44 -15.98 -5.41
N LEU A 19 -11.73 -14.85 -4.74
CA LEU A 19 -11.92 -13.57 -5.39
C LEU A 19 -10.58 -12.85 -5.57
N GLY A 20 -10.28 -12.48 -6.81
CA GLY A 20 -9.12 -11.65 -7.14
C GLY A 20 -9.36 -10.16 -6.88
N PHE A 21 -8.31 -9.44 -6.53
CA PHE A 21 -8.36 -7.99 -6.29
C PHE A 21 -7.01 -7.32 -6.50
N THR A 22 -7.04 -5.98 -6.56
CA THR A 22 -5.83 -5.14 -6.57
C THR A 22 -5.64 -4.49 -5.21
N LEU A 23 -4.45 -4.62 -4.63
CA LEU A 23 -4.09 -4.08 -3.32
C LEU A 23 -2.90 -3.14 -3.46
N ILE A 24 -2.99 -1.99 -2.79
CA ILE A 24 -1.83 -1.13 -2.61
C ILE A 24 -1.03 -1.62 -1.42
N ALA A 25 0.18 -2.10 -1.69
CA ALA A 25 1.06 -2.69 -0.69
C ALA A 25 1.82 -1.63 0.15
N THR A 26 1.71 -0.35 -0.21
CA THR A 26 2.35 0.76 0.51
C THR A 26 1.77 0.86 1.93
N GLY A 27 2.50 0.37 2.93
CA GLY A 27 2.08 0.33 4.34
C GLY A 27 1.65 -1.05 4.86
N LYS A 28 1.73 -2.10 4.04
CA LYS A 28 1.60 -3.49 4.49
C LYS A 28 2.97 -4.07 4.84
N THR A 29 3.00 -4.97 5.82
CA THR A 29 4.23 -5.71 6.14
C THR A 29 4.49 -6.78 5.09
N ALA A 30 5.73 -7.27 5.02
CA ALA A 30 6.05 -8.41 4.16
C ALA A 30 5.23 -9.65 4.55
N GLU A 31 5.03 -9.87 5.85
CA GLU A 31 4.23 -10.97 6.38
C GLU A 31 2.76 -10.91 5.93
N ASP A 32 2.14 -9.72 5.94
CA ASP A 32 0.78 -9.53 5.40
C ASP A 32 0.70 -9.94 3.93
N ILE A 33 1.73 -9.60 3.14
CA ILE A 33 1.77 -9.90 1.71
C ILE A 33 1.92 -11.40 1.48
N ASP A 34 2.81 -12.06 2.22
CA ASP A 34 3.02 -13.51 2.13
C ASP A 34 1.74 -14.27 2.49
N GLN A 35 1.05 -13.87 3.57
CA GLN A 35 -0.22 -14.49 3.96
C GLN A 35 -1.29 -14.36 2.86
N LEU A 36 -1.40 -13.18 2.26
CA LEU A 36 -2.34 -12.93 1.17
C LEU A 36 -1.99 -13.72 -0.09
N ALA A 37 -0.70 -13.78 -0.44
CA ALA A 37 -0.22 -14.56 -1.58
C ALA A 37 -0.49 -16.05 -1.39
N ASN A 38 -0.24 -16.59 -0.20
CA ASN A 38 -0.51 -17.99 0.11
C ASN A 38 -2.01 -18.30 0.03
N ALA A 39 -2.85 -17.46 0.64
CA ALA A 39 -4.31 -17.61 0.58
C ALA A 39 -4.84 -17.57 -0.86
N ALA A 40 -4.24 -16.76 -1.73
CA ALA A 40 -4.58 -16.69 -3.15
C ALA A 40 -4.13 -17.94 -3.93
N ALA A 41 -2.94 -18.47 -3.62
CA ALA A 41 -2.44 -19.70 -4.22
C ALA A 41 -3.32 -20.91 -3.86
N GLU A 42 -3.78 -20.99 -2.61
CA GLU A 42 -4.67 -22.06 -2.14
C GLU A 42 -6.06 -22.00 -2.79
N SER A 43 -6.59 -20.80 -3.03
CA SER A 43 -7.95 -20.61 -3.57
C SER A 43 -8.02 -20.45 -5.09
N GLY A 44 -6.88 -20.26 -5.76
CA GLY A 44 -6.81 -19.86 -7.16
C GLY A 44 -7.16 -18.40 -7.43
N ALA A 45 -7.27 -17.56 -6.39
CA ALA A 45 -7.49 -16.13 -6.55
C ALA A 45 -6.28 -15.43 -7.19
N LYS A 46 -6.53 -14.34 -7.91
CA LYS A 46 -5.46 -13.49 -8.48
C LYS A 46 -5.39 -12.16 -7.75
N ILE A 47 -4.33 -11.95 -6.97
CA ILE A 47 -4.06 -10.68 -6.30
C ILE A 47 -3.00 -9.91 -7.09
N THR A 48 -3.26 -8.63 -7.37
CA THR A 48 -2.29 -7.72 -7.98
C THR A 48 -1.83 -6.70 -6.95
N PHE A 49 -0.54 -6.71 -6.62
CA PHE A 49 0.06 -5.75 -5.69
C PHE A 49 0.58 -4.53 -6.45
N VAL A 50 0.17 -3.34 -6.02
CA VAL A 50 0.62 -2.06 -6.57
C VAL A 50 1.40 -1.33 -5.49
N TYR A 51 2.59 -0.84 -5.84
CA TYR A 51 3.40 -0.01 -4.96
C TYR A 51 3.28 1.44 -5.43
N LYS A 52 2.61 2.28 -4.64
CA LYS A 52 2.67 3.72 -4.88
C LYS A 52 3.99 4.25 -4.32
N PRO A 53 4.76 5.02 -5.10
CA PRO A 53 5.94 5.70 -4.56
C PRO A 53 5.49 6.64 -3.45
N ILE A 54 6.11 6.50 -2.27
CA ILE A 54 6.00 7.46 -1.18
C ILE A 54 6.52 8.80 -1.69
N SER A 55 5.62 9.68 -2.10
CA SER A 55 5.96 11.08 -2.37
C SER A 55 6.38 11.67 -1.03
N LYS A 56 7.69 11.84 -0.83
CA LYS A 56 8.21 12.63 0.29
C LYS A 56 7.55 14.01 0.17
N LYS A 57 6.79 14.44 1.20
CA LYS A 57 6.45 15.85 1.32
C LYS A 57 7.76 16.60 1.53
N THR A 58 8.36 17.09 0.46
CA THR A 58 9.34 18.17 0.53
C THR A 58 8.56 19.40 0.92
N HIS A 59 8.45 19.68 2.23
CA HIS A 59 8.26 21.06 2.65
C HIS A 59 9.64 21.67 2.69
N ASP A 60 9.97 22.26 1.55
CA ASP A 60 11.13 23.06 1.25
C ASP A 60 11.37 24.05 2.40
N GLN A 61 12.57 24.02 2.98
CA GLN A 61 13.00 25.09 3.86
C GLN A 61 13.17 26.35 2.99
N GLN A 62 12.23 27.29 3.10
CA GLN A 62 12.43 28.63 2.57
C GLN A 62 13.51 29.31 3.45
N PRO A 63 14.72 29.63 2.93
CA PRO A 63 15.65 30.46 3.68
C PRO A 63 15.04 31.86 3.78
N ASP A 64 14.76 32.30 4.99
CA ASP A 64 14.36 33.67 5.27
C ASP A 64 15.43 34.61 4.73
N LEU A 65 14.96 35.64 4.04
CA LEU A 65 15.72 36.50 3.16
C LEU A 65 16.94 37.10 3.88
N ILE A 66 18.05 37.14 3.16
CA ILE A 66 19.16 38.06 3.41
C ILE A 66 18.65 39.51 3.49
N ALA A 67 18.38 40.00 4.69
CA ALA A 67 18.28 41.43 4.93
C ALA A 67 19.69 42.03 4.86
N SER A 68 20.12 42.32 3.63
CA SER A 68 21.19 43.28 3.38
C SER A 68 20.58 44.67 3.54
N SER A 69 21.11 45.48 4.45
CA SER A 69 21.28 46.91 4.23
C SER A 69 22.32 47.48 5.19
N VAL A 70 23.23 48.22 4.56
CA VAL A 70 24.33 49.05 5.05
C VAL A 70 23.84 50.16 5.96
#